data_AF-A0A7C4NK54-F1
#
_entry.id   AF-A0A7C4NK54-F1
#
_cell.length_a   1.000
_cell.length_b   1.000
_cell.length_c   1.000
_cell.angle_alpha   90.00
_cell.angle_beta   90.00
_cell.angle_gamma   90.00
#
_symmetry.space_group_name_H-M   'P 1'
#
loop_
_entity.id
_entity.type
_entity.pdbx_description
1 polymer ?
#
loop_
_entity_poly.entity_id
_entity_poly.type
_entity_poly.pdbx_seq_one_letter_code
_entity_poly.pdbx_strand_id
1 'polypeptide(L)'
;MKFDPRILGFSLAIFGLVLLIIVVYLAYSAYSTYAPFLPKAKTLDEAITNTVYELLNLVLKLGFLGIILGCSGIALKYGISMIIELRKIEKGISPCTQH
;
A
#
# COMPACT_ATOMS: atom_id res chain seq x y z
N MET A 1 -18.69 15.93 -19.58
CA MET A 1 -17.33 16.23 -19.06
C MET A 1 -16.33 15.46 -19.89
N LYS A 2 -15.42 16.14 -20.62
CA LYS A 2 -14.30 15.47 -21.27
C LYS A 2 -13.19 15.33 -20.21
N PHE A 3 -12.83 14.11 -19.85
CA PHE A 3 -11.71 13.88 -18.93
C PHE A 3 -10.42 14.06 -19.70
N ASP A 4 -9.62 15.05 -19.30
CA ASP A 4 -8.28 15.22 -19.85
C ASP A 4 -7.40 14.08 -19.31
N PRO A 5 -6.80 13.25 -20.18
CA PRO A 5 -6.00 12.11 -19.75
C PRO A 5 -4.80 12.53 -18.90
N ARG A 6 -4.33 13.79 -19.02
CA ARG A 6 -3.26 14.35 -18.16
C ARG A 6 -3.71 14.46 -16.72
N ILE A 7 -4.93 14.96 -16.50
CA ILE A 7 -5.53 15.12 -15.18
C ILE A 7 -5.78 13.74 -14.56
N LEU A 8 -6.21 12.77 -15.37
CA LEU A 8 -6.39 11.39 -14.92
C LEU A 8 -5.07 10.77 -14.44
N GLY A 9 -4.00 10.85 -15.24
CA GLY A 9 -2.69 10.32 -14.87
C GLY A 9 -2.13 10.97 -13.60
N PHE A 10 -2.22 12.31 -13.50
CA PHE A 10 -1.80 13.04 -12.30
C PHE A 10 -2.61 12.67 -11.06
N SER A 11 -3.93 12.61 -11.16
CA SER A 11 -4.79 12.25 -10.03
C SER A 11 -4.52 10.84 -9.54
N LEU A 12 -4.29 9.88 -10.44
CA LEU A 12 -3.95 8.50 -10.09
C LEU A 12 -2.58 8.40 -9.40
N ALA A 13 -1.59 9.15 -9.88
CA ALA A 13 -0.26 9.21 -9.26
C ALA A 13 -0.31 9.84 -7.86
N ILE A 14 -1.04 10.95 -7.69
CA ILE A 14 -1.25 11.61 -6.40
C ILE A 14 -1.97 10.66 -5.44
N PHE A 15 -3.02 9.98 -5.89
CA PHE A 15 -3.76 9.03 -5.08
C PHE A 15 -2.87 7.88 -4.61
N GLY A 16 -2.07 7.30 -5.51
CA GLY A 16 -1.11 6.25 -5.14
C GLY A 16 -0.06 6.73 -4.14
N LEU A 17 0.44 7.96 -4.27
CA LEU A 17 1.38 8.58 -3.34
C LEU A 17 0.76 8.78 -1.94
N VAL A 18 -0.47 9.31 -1.88
CA VAL A 18 -1.19 9.51 -0.61
C VAL A 18 -1.41 8.17 0.09
N LEU A 19 -1.84 7.14 -0.64
CA LEU A 19 -1.96 5.79 -0.09
C LEU A 19 -0.62 5.27 0.47
N LEU A 20 0.49 5.54 -0.22
CA LEU A 20 1.82 5.12 0.25
C LEU A 20 2.15 5.77 1.60
N ILE A 21 1.93 7.08 1.73
CA ILE A 21 2.18 7.82 2.97
C ILE A 21 1.30 7.27 4.11
N ILE A 22 0.02 7.01 3.84
CA ILE A 22 -0.91 6.45 4.81
C ILE A 22 -0.45 5.07 5.28
N VAL A 23 0.00 4.21 4.36
CA VAL A 23 0.50 2.87 4.70
C VAL A 23 1.73 2.96 5.58
N VAL A 24 2.71 3.81 5.23
CA VAL A 24 3.92 3.99 6.03
C VAL A 24 3.58 4.53 7.43
N TYR A 25 2.62 5.46 7.52
CA TYR A 25 2.14 5.98 8.80
C TYR A 25 1.46 4.90 9.65
N LEU A 26 0.56 4.12 9.05
CA LEU A 26 -0.11 2.99 9.73
C LEU A 26 0.89 1.93 10.19
N ALA A 27 1.90 1.62 9.38
CA ALA A 27 2.99 0.75 9.74
C ALA A 27 3.68 1.27 11.00
N TYR A 28 4.14 2.52 10.95
CA TYR A 28 4.86 3.14 12.06
C TYR A 28 4.02 3.18 13.35
N SER A 29 2.75 3.55 13.26
CA SER A 29 1.83 3.57 14.40
C SER A 29 1.61 2.17 15.00
N ALA A 30 1.44 1.16 14.14
CA ALA A 30 1.25 -0.23 14.57
C ALA A 30 2.51 -0.82 15.24
N TYR A 31 3.70 -0.46 14.77
CA TYR A 31 4.97 -0.96 15.32
C TYR A 31 5.42 -0.19 16.57
N SER A 32 5.27 1.14 16.60
CA SER A 32 5.71 1.96 17.75
C SER A 32 4.87 1.73 19.00
N THR A 33 3.59 1.37 18.83
CA THR A 33 2.68 1.06 19.93
C THR A 33 2.69 -0.43 20.30
N TYR A 34 3.54 -1.24 19.68
CA TYR A 34 3.58 -2.67 19.91
C TYR A 34 4.30 -2.99 21.23
N ALA A 35 3.58 -2.87 22.34
CA ALA A 35 3.98 -3.42 23.62
C ALA A 35 3.48 -4.88 23.69
N PRO A 36 4.35 -5.90 23.70
CA PRO A 36 3.90 -7.29 23.87
C PRO A 36 3.25 -7.40 25.25
N PHE A 37 1.92 -7.52 25.27
CA PHE A 37 1.18 -7.68 26.50
C PHE A 37 1.12 -9.17 26.78
N LEU A 38 2.14 -9.69 27.45
CA LEU A 38 2.15 -11.07 27.95
C LEU A 38 1.41 -11.09 29.30
N PRO A 39 0.07 -11.36 29.35
CA PRO A 39 -0.59 -11.58 30.62
C PRO A 39 0.09 -12.76 31.33
N LYS A 40 0.39 -12.61 32.62
CA LYS A 40 0.88 -13.73 33.45
C LYS A 40 -0.19 -14.82 33.46
N ALA A 41 -0.03 -15.82 32.59
CA ALA A 41 -0.92 -16.96 32.53
C ALA A 41 -0.78 -17.82 33.79
N LYS A 42 -1.92 -18.23 34.35
CA LYS A 42 -1.96 -19.16 35.50
C LYS A 42 -1.75 -20.62 35.09
N THR A 43 -1.99 -20.95 33.81
CA THR A 43 -1.86 -22.30 33.25
C THR A 43 -1.18 -22.27 31.87
N LEU A 44 -0.55 -23.38 31.47
CA LEU A 44 0.25 -23.47 30.24
C LEU A 44 -0.60 -23.33 28.97
N ASP A 45 -1.80 -23.93 28.95
CA ASP A 45 -2.77 -23.85 27.83
C ASP A 45 -3.24 -22.41 27.57
N GLU A 46 -3.45 -21.65 28.63
CA GLU A 46 -3.92 -20.26 28.56
C GLU A 46 -2.81 -19.31 28.07
N ALA A 47 -1.55 -19.61 28.40
CA ALA A 47 -0.38 -18.89 27.88
C ALA A 47 -0.22 -19.09 26.36
N ILE A 48 -0.35 -20.33 25.89
CA ILE A 48 -0.22 -20.69 24.48
C ILE A 48 -1.35 -20.04 23.67
N THR A 49 -2.58 -20.13 24.17
CA THR A 49 -3.74 -19.57 23.48
C THR A 49 -3.64 -18.06 23.36
N ASN A 50 -3.31 -17.33 24.44
CA ASN A 50 -3.18 -15.87 24.40
C ASN A 50 -2.04 -15.40 23.48
N THR A 51 -0.90 -16.07 23.50
CA THR A 51 0.24 -15.73 22.62
C THR A 51 -0.09 -15.98 21.15
N VAL A 52 -0.79 -17.07 20.82
CA VAL A 52 -1.23 -17.36 19.45
C VAL A 52 -2.24 -16.32 18.94
N TYR A 53 -3.19 -15.89 19.78
CA TYR A 53 -4.14 -14.83 19.40
C TYR A 53 -3.44 -13.50 19.11
N GLU A 54 -2.47 -13.09 19.94
CA GLU A 54 -1.67 -11.89 19.66
C GLU A 54 -0.86 -12.03 18.37
N LEU A 55 -0.23 -13.19 18.15
CA LEU A 55 0.56 -13.45 16.94
C LEU A 55 -0.31 -13.38 15.68
N LEU A 56 -1.50 -14.01 15.72
CA LEU A 56 -2.45 -13.97 14.61
C LEU A 56 -2.94 -12.55 14.33
N ASN A 57 -3.22 -11.77 15.37
CA ASN A 57 -3.62 -10.37 15.22
C ASN A 57 -2.50 -9.52 14.59
N LEU A 58 -1.24 -9.75 14.98
CA LEU A 58 -0.09 -9.11 14.37
C LEU A 58 0.03 -9.49 12.87
N VAL A 59 -0.03 -10.79 12.57
CA VAL A 59 0.09 -11.31 11.19
C VAL A 59 -1.03 -10.76 10.31
N LEU A 60 -2.27 -10.71 10.81
CA LEU A 60 -3.40 -10.11 10.09
C LEU A 60 -3.17 -8.63 9.80
N LYS A 61 -2.70 -7.86 10.79
CA LYS A 61 -2.37 -6.44 10.59
C LYS A 61 -1.26 -6.24 9.55
N LEU A 62 -0.20 -7.04 9.59
CA LEU A 62 0.86 -7.00 8.58
C LEU A 62 0.34 -7.40 7.19
N GLY A 63 -0.50 -8.43 7.12
CA GLY A 63 -1.08 -8.92 5.87
C GLY A 63 -1.91 -7.83 5.18
N PHE A 64 -2.82 -7.18 5.92
CA PHE A 64 -3.59 -6.04 5.40
C PHE A 64 -2.69 -4.90 4.95
N LEU A 65 -1.67 -4.57 5.74
CA LEU A 65 -0.73 -3.50 5.42
C LEU A 65 0.04 -3.79 4.13
N GLY A 66 0.46 -5.04 3.91
CA GLY A 66 1.11 -5.50 2.69
C GLY A 66 0.21 -5.41 1.46
N ILE A 67 -1.07 -5.74 1.59
CA ILE A 67 -2.04 -5.60 0.48
C ILE A 67 -2.19 -4.14 0.08
N ILE A 68 -2.37 -3.23 1.04
CA ILE A 68 -2.54 -1.80 0.76
C ILE A 68 -1.26 -1.22 0.14
N LEU A 69 -0.08 -1.63 0.63
CA LEU A 69 1.21 -1.25 0.03
C LEU A 69 1.30 -1.71 -1.43
N GLY A 70 0.90 -2.95 -1.71
CA GLY A 70 0.84 -3.51 -3.07
C GLY A 70 -0.10 -2.72 -3.99
N CYS A 71 -1.31 -2.41 -3.52
CA CYS A 71 -2.27 -1.59 -4.27
C CYS A 71 -1.72 -0.20 -4.58
N SER A 72 -1.07 0.44 -3.61
CA SER A 72 -0.41 1.75 -3.80
C SER A 72 0.68 1.69 -4.85
N GLY A 73 1.56 0.67 -4.80
CA GLY A 73 2.62 0.49 -5.79
C GLY A 73 2.09 0.27 -7.20
N ILE A 74 1.03 -0.52 -7.36
CA ILE A 74 0.36 -0.74 -8.64
C ILE A 74 -0.25 0.57 -9.17
N ALA A 75 -0.96 1.31 -8.33
CA ALA A 75 -1.57 2.59 -8.69
C ALA A 75 -0.52 3.62 -9.15
N LEU A 76 0.61 3.73 -8.43
CA LEU A 76 1.74 4.59 -8.81
C LEU A 76 2.36 4.16 -10.14
N LYS A 77 2.59 2.86 -10.34
CA LYS A 77 3.15 2.32 -11.59
C LYS A 77 2.30 2.73 -12.80
N TYR A 78 0.98 2.52 -12.73
CA TYR A 78 0.08 2.87 -13.82
C TYR A 78 -0.06 4.39 -14.01
N GLY A 79 -0.17 5.16 -12.92
CA GLY A 79 -0.25 6.62 -13.00
C GLY A 79 1.00 7.25 -13.63
N ILE A 80 2.18 6.79 -13.24
CA ILE A 80 3.46 7.29 -13.78
C ILE A 80 3.64 6.84 -15.24
N SER A 81 3.38 5.57 -15.57
CA SER A 81 3.46 5.09 -16.96
C SER A 81 2.56 5.91 -17.89
N MET A 82 1.32 6.20 -17.47
CA MET A 82 0.40 7.02 -18.25
C MET A 82 0.92 8.45 -18.48
N ILE A 83 1.49 9.09 -17.45
CA ILE A 83 2.09 10.43 -17.57
C ILE A 83 3.29 10.41 -18.53
N ILE A 84 4.13 9.38 -18.47
CA ILE A 84 5.29 9.22 -19.35
C ILE A 84 4.85 9.03 -20.80
N GLU A 85 3.86 8.19 -21.04
CA GLU A 85 3.30 7.96 -22.38
C GLU A 85 2.68 9.24 -22.96
N LEU A 86 1.90 9.96 -22.16
CA LEU A 86 1.34 11.26 -22.56
C LEU A 86 2.43 12.26 -22.94
N ARG A 87 3.54 12.33 -22.19
CA ARG A 87 4.68 13.18 -22.56
C ARG A 87 5.40 12.71 -23.82
N LYS A 88 5.50 11.40 -24.06
CA LYS A 88 6.11 10.86 -25.29
C LYS A 88 5.29 11.26 -26.52
N ILE A 89 3.96 11.12 -26.43
CA ILE A 89 3.02 11.53 -27.46
C ILE A 89 3.12 13.05 -27.71
N GLU A 90 3.17 13.86 -26.65
CA GLU A 90 3.31 15.33 -26.76
C GLU A 90 4.64 15.76 -27.41
N LYS A 91 5.72 15.00 -27.20
CA LYS A 91 7.01 15.22 -27.87
C LYS A 91 7.07 14.72 -29.31
N GLY A 92 5.97 14.19 -29.86
CA GLY A 92 5.94 13.62 -31.21
C GLY A 92 6.73 12.31 -31.34
N ILE A 93 7.17 11.71 -30.23
CA ILE A 93 7.79 10.40 -30.20
C ILE A 93 6.64 9.40 -30.15
N SER A 94 6.00 9.17 -31.30
CA SER A 94 5.03 8.09 -31.43
C SER A 94 5.71 6.78 -31.01
N PRO A 95 5.12 6.00 -30.08
CA PRO A 95 5.54 4.62 -29.93
C PRO A 95 5.22 3.95 -31.28
N CYS A 96 6.25 3.59 -32.04
CA CYS A 96 6.07 2.67 -33.13
C CYS A 96 5.35 1.46 -32.56
N THR A 97 4.16 1.21 -33.09
CA THR A 97 3.35 0.01 -32.93
C THR A 97 4.28 -1.20 -32.84
N GLN A 98 4.46 -1.75 -31.65
CA GLN A 98 4.97 -3.10 -31.50
C GLN A 98 3.88 -3.91 -30.82
N HIS A 99 3.14 -4.58 -31.71
CA HIS A 99 2.39 -5.84 -31.60
C HIS A 99 1.89 -6.28 -30.22
#